data_AF-A0A7J7HMA5-F1
#
_entry.id   AF-A0A7J7HMA5-F1
#
_cell.length_a   1.000
_cell.length_b   1.000
_cell.length_c   1.000
_cell.angle_alpha   90.00
_cell.angle_beta   90.00
_cell.angle_gamma   90.00
#
_symmetry.space_group_name_H-M   'P 1'
#
loop_
_entity.id
_entity.type
_entity.pdbx_description
1 polymer ?
#
loop_
_entity_poly.entity_id
_entity_poly.type
_entity_poly.pdbx_seq_one_letter_code
_entity_poly.pdbx_strand_id
1 'polypeptide(L)'
;MQASPVFLMTHSSLAMKTIALAGSETQKQKYLPSLAQLKTIGSWGLTEPGYGSDASSLKTTATKVAGGWILEGQKRWIANSTFADVLVIFARNTITNQINGFLVKKDAPGLQATKIENKIGLRMVQNGDILLKKVFVPDEDKLPGITSFRDTNKKQCEWNGKYPNLSEDSESRKRETERLEEGERGKERNRETRRTREVEKEKQRE
;
A
#
# COMPACT_ATOMS: atom_id res chain seq x y z
N MET A 1 -9.70 17.86 1.66
CA MET A 1 -9.83 16.46 2.13
C MET A 1 -8.43 15.86 2.18
N GLN A 2 -7.84 15.67 3.36
CA GLN A 2 -6.47 15.13 3.45
C GLN A 2 -6.54 13.62 3.24
N ALA A 3 -5.94 13.12 2.16
CA ALA A 3 -5.82 11.68 1.92
C ALA A 3 -4.87 11.07 2.96
N SER A 4 -5.20 9.87 3.45
CA SER A 4 -4.34 9.17 4.42
C SER A 4 -2.96 8.86 3.79
N PRO A 5 -1.84 9.07 4.50
CA PRO A 5 -0.50 8.73 3.98
C PRO A 5 -0.41 7.28 3.49
N VAL A 6 -1.00 6.33 4.23
CA VAL A 6 -0.99 4.90 3.87
C VAL A 6 -1.80 4.63 2.59
N PHE A 7 -2.87 5.39 2.36
CA PHE A 7 -3.64 5.31 1.11
C PHE A 7 -2.76 5.72 -0.08
N LEU A 8 -2.09 6.87 0.02
CA LEU A 8 -1.20 7.36 -1.03
C LEU A 8 0.00 6.44 -1.23
N MET A 9 0.64 6.00 -0.16
CA MET A 9 1.77 5.05 -0.20
C MET A 9 1.41 3.76 -0.96
N THR A 10 0.25 3.16 -0.65
CA THR A 10 -0.19 1.94 -1.34
C THR A 10 -0.47 2.21 -2.82
N HIS A 11 -1.13 3.33 -3.10
CA HIS A 11 -1.51 3.72 -4.45
C HIS A 11 -0.30 4.06 -5.34
N SER A 12 0.53 5.00 -4.93
CA SER A 12 1.65 5.51 -5.73
C SER A 12 2.92 4.69 -5.53
N SER A 13 3.39 4.58 -4.29
CA SER A 13 4.68 3.99 -3.95
C SER A 13 4.71 2.47 -4.14
N LEU A 14 3.57 1.78 -4.14
CA LEU A 14 3.50 0.34 -4.42
C LEU A 14 2.87 0.04 -5.78
N ALA A 15 1.59 0.38 -6.00
CA ALA A 15 0.88 -0.02 -7.22
C ALA A 15 1.42 0.68 -8.48
N MET A 16 1.41 2.02 -8.52
CA MET A 16 1.92 2.77 -9.68
C MET A 16 3.40 2.49 -9.93
N LYS A 17 4.22 2.46 -8.87
CA LYS A 17 5.65 2.13 -8.96
C LYS A 17 5.88 0.76 -9.60
N THR A 18 5.10 -0.24 -9.19
CA THR A 18 5.22 -1.60 -9.76
C THR A 18 4.88 -1.60 -11.25
N ILE A 19 3.83 -0.90 -11.66
CA ILE A 19 3.46 -0.76 -13.08
C ILE A 19 4.54 0.00 -13.87
N ALA A 20 5.08 1.08 -13.32
CA ALA A 20 6.12 1.87 -13.97
C ALA A 20 7.43 1.08 -14.19
N LEU A 21 7.80 0.23 -13.24
CA LEU A 21 9.05 -0.54 -13.25
C LEU A 21 8.93 -1.89 -13.97
N ALA A 22 7.76 -2.52 -13.93
CA ALA A 22 7.61 -3.88 -14.42
C ALA A 22 6.53 -4.06 -15.49
N GLY A 23 5.76 -3.02 -15.79
CA GLY A 23 4.80 -3.03 -16.88
C GLY A 23 5.46 -2.88 -18.25
N SER A 24 4.79 -3.37 -19.29
CA SER A 24 5.06 -3.03 -20.68
C SER A 24 4.77 -1.55 -20.94
N GLU A 25 5.26 -1.00 -22.05
CA GLU A 25 4.93 0.38 -22.43
C GLU A 25 3.42 0.58 -22.62
N THR A 26 2.73 -0.41 -23.20
CA THR A 26 1.28 -0.40 -23.36
C THR A 26 0.54 -0.36 -22.02
N GLN A 27 0.97 -1.14 -21.03
CA GLN A 27 0.41 -1.12 -19.67
C GLN A 27 0.64 0.24 -19.00
N LYS A 28 1.84 0.81 -19.13
CA LYS A 28 2.17 2.12 -18.55
C LYS A 28 1.26 3.21 -19.09
N GLN A 29 1.13 3.30 -20.42
CA GLN A 29 0.27 4.30 -21.07
C GLN A 29 -1.21 4.10 -20.73
N LYS A 30 -1.66 2.85 -20.57
CA LYS A 30 -3.05 2.52 -20.21
C LYS A 30 -3.41 2.89 -18.78
N TYR A 31 -2.54 2.60 -17.80
CA TYR A 31 -2.89 2.68 -16.38
C TYR A 31 -2.33 3.92 -15.66
N LEU A 32 -1.07 4.32 -15.92
CA LEU A 32 -0.41 5.35 -15.12
C LEU A 32 -1.04 6.74 -15.21
N PRO A 33 -1.52 7.24 -16.37
CA PRO A 33 -2.12 8.58 -16.43
C PRO A 33 -3.36 8.72 -15.55
N SER A 34 -4.22 7.68 -15.54
CA SER A 34 -5.44 7.67 -14.73
C SER A 34 -5.15 7.54 -13.24
N LEU A 35 -4.18 6.68 -12.87
CA LEU A 35 -3.73 6.52 -11.49
C LEU A 35 -3.11 7.82 -10.95
N ALA A 36 -2.24 8.47 -11.74
CA ALA A 36 -1.60 9.73 -11.35
C ALA A 36 -2.60 10.87 -11.10
N GLN A 37 -3.76 10.84 -11.75
CA GLN A 37 -4.86 11.80 -11.56
C GLN A 37 -5.85 11.37 -10.46
N LEU A 38 -5.60 10.23 -9.78
CA LEU A 38 -6.52 9.60 -8.81
C LEU A 38 -7.92 9.33 -9.39
N LYS A 39 -8.06 9.24 -10.72
CA LYS A 39 -9.31 8.86 -11.40
C LYS A 39 -9.59 7.38 -11.25
N THR A 40 -8.53 6.59 -11.16
CA THR A 40 -8.57 5.18 -10.76
C THR A 40 -7.67 4.98 -9.57
N ILE A 41 -7.99 4.00 -8.73
CA ILE A 41 -7.23 3.68 -7.52
C ILE A 41 -6.52 2.35 -7.66
N GLY A 42 -5.21 2.35 -7.38
CA GLY A 42 -4.38 1.16 -7.30
C GLY A 42 -4.37 0.49 -5.92
N SER A 43 -4.24 -0.83 -5.92
CA SER A 43 -3.98 -1.67 -4.76
C SER A 43 -2.85 -2.67 -5.05
N TRP A 44 -2.21 -3.20 -4.00
CA TRP A 44 -1.02 -4.05 -4.12
C TRP A 44 -1.11 -5.26 -3.18
N GLY A 45 -1.30 -6.44 -3.77
CA GLY A 45 -1.64 -7.70 -3.11
C GLY A 45 -0.53 -8.73 -3.13
N LEU A 46 0.33 -8.73 -2.11
CA LEU A 46 1.37 -9.75 -1.90
C LEU A 46 1.03 -10.68 -0.74
N THR A 47 0.80 -10.13 0.45
CA THR A 47 0.58 -10.83 1.73
C THR A 47 -0.63 -11.77 1.69
N GLU A 48 -0.47 -12.95 2.30
CA GLU A 48 -1.49 -14.00 2.37
C GLU A 48 -1.78 -14.44 3.80
N PRO A 49 -2.92 -15.12 4.06
CA PRO A 49 -3.11 -15.83 5.32
C PRO A 49 -1.95 -16.82 5.56
N GLY A 50 -1.19 -16.61 6.64
CA GLY A 50 -0.04 -17.44 7.00
C GLY A 50 1.30 -17.03 6.36
N TYR A 51 1.31 -16.10 5.39
CA TYR A 51 2.53 -15.65 4.70
C TYR A 51 2.62 -14.12 4.70
N GLY A 52 3.27 -13.58 5.72
CA GLY A 52 3.60 -12.15 5.86
C GLY A 52 5.08 -11.89 5.59
N SER A 53 5.93 -12.19 6.57
CA SER A 53 7.38 -12.00 6.47
C SER A 53 8.02 -12.90 5.40
N ASP A 54 7.54 -14.14 5.28
CA ASP A 54 7.94 -15.05 4.20
C ASP A 54 7.01 -14.94 2.99
N ALA A 55 7.07 -13.79 2.34
CA ALA A 55 6.29 -13.54 1.12
C ALA A 55 6.76 -14.40 -0.07
N SER A 56 7.96 -15.00 -0.01
CA SER A 56 8.48 -15.86 -1.07
C SER A 56 7.75 -17.20 -1.17
N SER A 57 7.14 -17.64 -0.07
CA SER A 57 6.40 -18.90 0.07
C SER A 57 4.89 -18.78 -0.22
N LEU A 58 4.46 -17.67 -0.84
CA LEU A 58 3.06 -17.45 -1.18
C LEU A 58 2.45 -18.62 -1.98
N LYS A 59 1.17 -18.89 -1.72
CA LYS A 59 0.37 -20.02 -2.20
C LYS A 59 -0.63 -19.66 -3.28
N THR A 60 -1.00 -18.38 -3.45
CA THR A 60 -1.85 -17.99 -4.59
C THR A 60 -1.21 -18.45 -5.89
N THR A 61 -1.95 -19.18 -6.71
CA THR A 61 -1.46 -19.77 -7.96
C THR A 61 -1.93 -19.00 -9.18
N ALA A 62 -1.11 -19.03 -10.23
CA ALA A 62 -1.43 -18.55 -11.56
C ALA A 62 -1.25 -19.68 -12.57
N THR A 63 -2.36 -20.19 -13.09
CA THR A 63 -2.38 -21.27 -14.08
C THR A 63 -2.51 -20.69 -15.48
N LYS A 64 -1.60 -21.06 -16.38
CA LYS A 64 -1.65 -20.62 -17.78
C LYS A 64 -2.86 -21.25 -18.48
N VAL A 65 -3.63 -20.44 -19.20
CA VAL A 65 -4.75 -20.88 -20.05
C VAL A 65 -4.67 -20.21 -21.43
N ALA A 66 -5.55 -20.60 -22.35
CA ALA A 66 -5.65 -19.94 -23.65
C ALA A 66 -5.99 -18.44 -23.46
N GLY A 67 -5.17 -17.56 -24.03
CA GLY A 67 -5.35 -16.11 -23.97
C GLY A 67 -5.01 -15.43 -22.64
N GLY A 68 -4.57 -16.17 -21.61
CA GLY A 68 -4.26 -15.55 -20.32
C GLY A 68 -3.92 -16.52 -19.20
N TRP A 69 -4.40 -16.18 -18.00
CA TRP A 69 -4.08 -16.82 -16.74
C TRP A 69 -5.33 -16.91 -15.86
N ILE A 70 -5.41 -17.97 -15.07
CA ILE A 70 -6.40 -18.13 -14.01
C ILE A 70 -5.68 -17.99 -12.67
N LEU A 71 -6.14 -17.04 -11.86
CA LEU A 71 -5.64 -16.82 -10.50
C LEU A 71 -6.56 -17.48 -9.48
N GLU A 72 -5.97 -18.22 -8.54
CA GLU A 72 -6.69 -18.85 -7.43
C GLU A 72 -5.90 -18.72 -6.14
N GLY A 73 -6.56 -18.27 -5.06
CA GLY A 73 -5.89 -18.06 -3.77
C GLY A 73 -6.53 -16.97 -2.92
N GLN A 74 -5.76 -16.51 -1.93
CA GLN A 74 -6.22 -15.53 -0.93
C GLN A 74 -5.12 -14.53 -0.60
N LYS A 75 -5.48 -13.25 -0.54
CA LYS A 75 -4.63 -12.17 -0.01
C LYS A 75 -5.25 -11.59 1.24
N ARG A 76 -4.42 -11.06 2.13
CA ARG A 76 -4.83 -10.52 3.42
C ARG A 76 -4.11 -9.22 3.72
N TRP A 77 -4.79 -8.30 4.40
CA TRP A 77 -4.31 -6.95 4.76
C TRP A 77 -4.14 -5.97 3.60
N ILE A 78 -4.76 -6.23 2.45
CA ILE A 78 -4.49 -5.45 1.25
C ILE A 78 -5.21 -4.10 1.33
N ALA A 79 -4.44 -3.01 1.42
CA ALA A 79 -4.98 -1.66 1.48
C ALA A 79 -5.64 -1.26 0.15
N ASN A 80 -6.74 -0.51 0.24
CA ASN A 80 -7.57 -0.02 -0.86
C ASN A 80 -8.33 -1.11 -1.64
N SER A 81 -8.15 -2.39 -1.29
CA SER A 81 -8.66 -3.53 -2.08
C SER A 81 -10.18 -3.54 -2.29
N THR A 82 -10.95 -3.01 -1.35
CA THR A 82 -12.42 -3.00 -1.42
C THR A 82 -12.98 -1.99 -2.42
N PHE A 83 -12.18 -1.04 -2.89
CA PHE A 83 -12.63 0.01 -3.81
C PHE A 83 -11.62 0.33 -4.93
N ALA A 84 -10.49 -0.38 -5.00
CA ALA A 84 -9.49 -0.19 -6.04
C ALA A 84 -10.02 -0.64 -7.41
N ASP A 85 -9.69 0.13 -8.44
CA ASP A 85 -10.02 -0.15 -9.83
C ASP A 85 -9.03 -1.14 -10.46
N VAL A 86 -7.77 -1.09 -9.98
CA VAL A 86 -6.67 -1.94 -10.45
C VAL A 86 -5.93 -2.53 -9.25
N LEU A 87 -5.85 -3.86 -9.21
CA LEU A 87 -5.17 -4.61 -8.17
C LEU A 87 -3.95 -5.29 -8.75
N VAL A 88 -2.77 -4.92 -8.26
CA VAL A 88 -1.51 -5.61 -8.59
C VAL A 88 -1.42 -6.85 -7.70
N ILE A 89 -1.65 -8.05 -8.24
CA ILE A 89 -1.66 -9.31 -7.50
C ILE A 89 -0.43 -10.14 -7.82
N PHE A 90 0.24 -10.64 -6.78
CA PHE A 90 1.36 -11.58 -6.92
C PHE A 90 0.86 -13.01 -6.76
N ALA A 91 1.18 -13.85 -7.74
CA ALA A 91 0.79 -15.24 -7.75
C ALA A 91 1.91 -16.12 -8.32
N ARG A 92 1.98 -17.36 -7.83
CA ARG A 92 2.96 -18.36 -8.22
C ARG A 92 2.51 -19.04 -9.50
N ASN A 93 3.29 -18.87 -10.55
CA ASN A 93 3.08 -19.52 -11.83
C ASN A 93 3.24 -21.03 -11.68
N THR A 94 2.22 -21.79 -12.08
CA THR A 94 2.20 -23.25 -11.91
C THR A 94 3.17 -23.98 -12.85
N ILE A 95 3.66 -23.33 -13.90
CA ILE A 95 4.62 -23.91 -14.85
C ILE A 95 6.06 -23.67 -14.37
N THR A 96 6.39 -22.42 -14.03
CA THR A 96 7.77 -22.04 -13.66
C THR A 96 8.05 -22.15 -12.16
N ASN A 97 7.01 -22.33 -11.35
CA ASN A 97 7.04 -22.27 -9.89
C ASN A 97 7.55 -20.93 -9.31
N GLN A 98 7.67 -19.90 -10.15
CA GLN A 98 8.13 -18.56 -9.79
C GLN A 98 6.96 -17.61 -9.53
N ILE A 99 7.22 -16.55 -8.77
CA ILE A 99 6.23 -15.50 -8.50
C ILE A 99 6.18 -14.52 -9.68
N ASN A 100 4.99 -14.32 -10.24
CA ASN A 100 4.70 -13.31 -11.26
C ASN A 100 3.71 -12.27 -10.71
N GLY A 101 3.69 -11.09 -11.33
CA GLY A 101 2.74 -10.03 -11.03
C GLY A 101 1.66 -9.90 -12.11
N PHE A 102 0.43 -9.63 -11.69
CA PHE A 102 -0.76 -9.55 -12.54
C PHE A 102 -1.58 -8.31 -12.21
N LEU A 103 -2.14 -7.67 -13.23
CA LEU A 103 -3.07 -6.56 -13.09
C LEU A 103 -4.50 -7.11 -13.15
N VAL A 104 -5.16 -7.16 -12.00
CA VAL A 104 -6.56 -7.60 -11.89
C VAL A 104 -7.45 -6.37 -11.85
N LYS A 105 -8.46 -6.33 -12.71
CA LYS A 105 -9.44 -5.24 -12.73
C LYS A 105 -10.48 -5.45 -11.63
N LYS A 106 -11.03 -4.34 -11.15
CA LYS A 106 -12.20 -4.35 -10.28
C LYS A 106 -13.35 -5.14 -10.92
N ASP A 107 -14.11 -5.82 -10.08
CA ASP A 107 -15.29 -6.62 -10.45
C ASP A 107 -14.99 -7.76 -11.44
N ALA A 108 -13.71 -8.15 -11.58
CA ALA A 108 -13.35 -9.35 -12.35
C ALA A 108 -14.10 -10.57 -11.79
N PRO A 109 -14.73 -11.41 -12.63
CA PRO A 109 -15.46 -12.58 -12.15
C PRO A 109 -14.60 -13.47 -11.26
N GLY A 110 -15.12 -13.79 -10.07
CA GLY A 110 -14.41 -14.59 -9.06
C GLY A 110 -13.53 -13.80 -8.10
N LEU A 111 -13.37 -12.48 -8.30
CA LEU A 111 -12.70 -11.58 -7.35
C LEU A 111 -13.70 -11.16 -6.27
N GLN A 112 -13.35 -11.35 -5.01
CA GLN A 112 -14.11 -10.84 -3.88
C GLN A 112 -13.17 -10.14 -2.90
N ALA A 113 -13.44 -8.87 -2.59
CA ALA A 113 -12.69 -8.11 -1.60
C ALA A 113 -13.60 -7.75 -0.42
N THR A 114 -13.26 -8.22 0.78
CA THR A 114 -14.03 -7.98 2.01
C THR A 114 -13.22 -7.16 3.00
N LYS A 115 -13.83 -6.12 3.57
CA LYS A 115 -13.17 -5.23 4.51
C LYS A 115 -12.80 -5.96 5.81
N ILE A 116 -11.60 -5.68 6.33
CA ILE A 116 -11.16 -6.12 7.65
C ILE A 116 -11.66 -5.11 8.69
N GLU A 117 -12.54 -5.57 9.57
CA GLU A 117 -13.09 -4.76 10.66
C GLU A 117 -12.24 -4.82 11.94
N ASN A 118 -12.61 -3.99 12.93
CA ASN A 118 -12.03 -4.01 14.28
C ASN A 118 -10.52 -3.74 14.37
N LYS A 119 -9.98 -2.98 13.41
CA LYS A 119 -8.60 -2.49 13.49
C LYS A 119 -8.45 -1.44 14.60
N ILE A 120 -7.42 -1.60 15.42
CA ILE A 120 -7.09 -0.65 16.49
C ILE A 120 -6.49 0.66 15.94
N GLY A 121 -5.85 0.62 14.78
CA GLY A 121 -5.21 1.76 14.12
C GLY A 121 -5.47 1.79 12.60
N LEU A 122 -5.09 2.88 11.95
CA LEU A 122 -5.28 3.09 10.50
C LEU A 122 -6.73 2.80 10.04
N ARG A 123 -7.71 3.18 10.87
CA ARG A 123 -9.14 2.83 10.68
C ARG A 123 -9.75 3.43 9.40
N MET A 124 -9.20 4.54 8.91
CA MET A 124 -9.63 5.17 7.66
C MET A 124 -9.23 4.36 6.42
N VAL A 125 -8.11 3.62 6.49
CA VAL A 125 -7.63 2.81 5.37
C VAL A 125 -8.53 1.59 5.23
N GLN A 126 -9.09 1.34 4.06
CA GLN A 126 -9.89 0.14 3.82
C GLN A 126 -8.94 -1.02 3.48
N ASN A 127 -8.44 -1.71 4.50
CA ASN A 127 -7.76 -2.98 4.31
C ASN A 127 -8.79 -4.06 4.08
N GLY A 128 -8.54 -4.93 3.11
CA GLY A 128 -9.42 -6.04 2.81
C GLY A 128 -8.67 -7.36 2.69
N ASP A 129 -9.43 -8.43 2.92
CA ASP A 129 -9.11 -9.77 2.46
C ASP A 129 -9.60 -9.91 1.02
N ILE A 130 -8.76 -10.45 0.15
CA ILE A 130 -9.09 -10.71 -1.25
C ILE A 130 -9.16 -12.21 -1.43
N LEU A 131 -10.28 -12.71 -1.94
CA LEU A 131 -10.47 -14.08 -2.36
C LEU A 131 -10.51 -14.12 -3.89
N LEU A 132 -9.67 -14.96 -4.47
CA LEU A 132 -9.54 -15.17 -5.91
C LEU A 132 -10.07 -16.56 -6.22
N LYS A 133 -11.29 -16.66 -6.77
CA LYS A 133 -11.92 -17.91 -7.20
C LYS A 133 -11.86 -18.02 -8.71
N LYS A 134 -10.75 -18.54 -9.25
CA LYS A 134 -10.52 -18.72 -10.69
C LYS A 134 -10.69 -17.42 -11.49
N VAL A 135 -10.05 -16.36 -11.04
CA VAL A 135 -10.12 -15.05 -11.70
C VAL A 135 -9.31 -15.09 -12.99
N PHE A 136 -9.96 -14.79 -14.12
CA PHE A 136 -9.27 -14.69 -15.40
C PHE A 136 -8.54 -13.35 -15.54
N VAL A 137 -7.28 -13.43 -15.99
CA VAL A 137 -6.42 -12.29 -16.31
C VAL A 137 -5.85 -12.50 -17.71
N PRO A 138 -6.07 -11.58 -18.66
CA PRO A 138 -5.53 -11.73 -20.01
C PRO A 138 -4.01 -11.60 -20.02
N ASP A 139 -3.36 -12.12 -21.06
CA ASP A 139 -1.89 -12.05 -21.17
C ASP A 139 -1.35 -10.62 -21.17
N GLU A 140 -2.12 -9.67 -21.73
CA GLU A 140 -1.77 -8.26 -21.73
C GLU A 140 -1.71 -7.62 -20.34
N ASP A 141 -2.30 -8.25 -19.32
CA ASP A 141 -2.36 -7.75 -17.95
C ASP A 141 -1.37 -8.50 -17.02
N LYS A 142 -0.59 -9.45 -17.55
CA LYS A 142 0.59 -9.99 -16.85
C LYS A 142 1.74 -8.99 -16.92
N LEU A 143 2.37 -8.69 -15.79
CA LEU A 143 3.53 -7.79 -15.75
C LEU A 143 4.76 -8.52 -16.32
N PRO A 144 5.32 -8.09 -17.47
CA PRO A 144 6.44 -8.79 -18.09
C PRO A 144 7.71 -8.70 -17.26
N GLY A 145 7.88 -7.61 -16.50
CA GLY A 145 9.08 -7.35 -15.74
C GLY A 145 9.15 -8.02 -14.36
N ILE A 146 8.21 -8.91 -14.01
CA ILE A 146 8.23 -9.69 -12.76
C ILE A 146 8.24 -11.17 -13.13
N THR A 147 9.43 -11.75 -13.29
CA THR A 147 9.60 -13.17 -13.61
C THR A 147 9.93 -14.00 -12.37
N SER A 148 10.43 -13.38 -11.31
CA SER A 148 10.74 -14.01 -10.02
C SER A 148 10.48 -13.07 -8.83
N PHE A 149 10.50 -13.62 -7.61
CA PHE A 149 10.43 -12.82 -6.38
C PHE A 149 11.61 -11.84 -6.24
N ARG A 150 12.79 -12.23 -6.73
CA ARG A 150 14.00 -11.38 -6.68
C ARG A 150 13.80 -10.08 -7.45
N ASP A 151 13.07 -10.11 -8.57
CA ASP A 151 12.81 -8.93 -9.38
C ASP A 151 11.91 -7.93 -8.66
N THR A 152 10.99 -8.43 -7.82
CA THR A 152 10.12 -7.59 -6.98
C THR A 152 10.98 -6.75 -6.02
N ASN A 153 11.92 -7.40 -5.31
CA ASN A 153 12.81 -6.73 -4.37
C ASN A 153 13.81 -5.82 -5.09
N LYS A 154 14.45 -6.30 -6.15
CA LYS A 154 15.47 -5.54 -6.89
C LYS A 154 14.91 -4.24 -7.45
N LYS A 155 13.74 -4.29 -8.10
CA LYS A 155 13.09 -3.09 -8.67
C LYS A 155 12.67 -2.11 -7.58
N GLN A 156 12.18 -2.61 -6.45
CA GLN A 156 11.85 -1.75 -5.31
C GLN A 156 13.11 -1.03 -4.79
N CYS A 157 14.22 -1.74 -4.63
CA CYS A 157 15.50 -1.18 -4.19
C CYS A 157 16.10 -0.16 -5.19
N GLU A 158 16.14 -0.49 -6.48
CA GLU A 158 16.70 0.39 -7.52
C GLU A 158 16.01 1.76 -7.56
N TRP A 159 14.69 1.77 -7.44
CA TRP A 159 13.93 3.01 -7.42
C TRP A 159 14.20 3.86 -6.17
N ASN A 160 14.36 3.21 -5.01
CA ASN A 160 14.69 3.92 -3.77
C ASN A 160 16.10 4.54 -3.85
N GLY A 161 17.03 3.88 -4.55
CA GLY A 161 18.35 4.44 -4.85
C GLY A 161 18.30 5.60 -5.85
N LYS A 162 17.40 5.55 -6.85
CA LYS A 162 17.24 6.60 -7.86
C LYS A 162 16.54 7.86 -7.32
N TYR A 163 15.65 7.71 -6.35
CA TYR A 163 14.88 8.81 -5.76
C TYR A 163 14.92 8.78 -4.22
N PRO A 164 16.08 9.08 -3.60
CA PRO A 164 16.28 8.94 -2.16
C PRO A 164 15.42 9.87 -1.30
N ASN A 165 15.08 11.05 -1.84
CA ASN A 165 14.33 12.11 -1.14
C ASN A 165 12.82 11.83 -1.02
N LEU A 166 12.31 10.73 -1.60
CA LEU A 166 10.90 10.33 -1.53
C LEU A 166 10.63 9.30 -0.42
N SER A 167 11.56 9.11 0.53
CA SER A 167 11.40 8.14 1.62
C SER A 167 10.62 8.72 2.82
N GLU A 168 9.42 8.18 3.05
CA GLU A 168 8.44 8.62 4.07
C GLU A 168 8.95 8.60 5.51
N ASP A 169 9.96 7.77 5.78
CA ASP A 169 10.52 7.53 7.11
C ASP A 169 11.31 8.74 7.66
N SER A 170 11.78 9.61 6.77
CA SER A 170 12.49 10.85 7.14
C SER A 170 11.52 11.98 7.53
N GLU A 171 10.37 12.10 6.88
CA GLU A 171 9.36 13.11 7.21
C GLU A 171 8.54 12.75 8.45
N SER A 172 8.21 11.47 8.62
CA SER A 172 7.40 11.02 9.76
C SER A 172 8.13 11.27 11.09
N ARG A 173 9.44 11.00 11.13
CA ARG A 173 10.28 11.30 12.29
C ARG A 173 10.36 12.80 12.60
N LYS A 174 10.50 13.65 11.58
CA LYS A 174 10.51 15.11 11.77
C LYS A 174 9.21 15.63 12.40
N ARG A 175 8.06 15.17 11.89
CA ARG A 175 6.74 15.57 12.41
C ARG A 175 6.48 15.09 13.84
N GLU A 176 7.02 13.93 14.21
CA GLU A 176 6.93 13.42 15.59
C GLU A 176 7.77 14.27 16.54
N THR A 177 9.00 14.61 16.16
CA THR A 177 9.85 15.55 16.91
C THR A 177 9.18 16.92 17.07
N GLU A 178 8.64 17.50 16.00
CA GLU A 178 7.94 18.79 16.04
C GLU A 178 6.73 18.77 16.99
N ARG A 179 5.94 17.69 17.00
CA ARG A 179 4.81 17.54 17.95
C ARG A 179 5.25 17.41 19.39
N LEU A 180 6.34 16.68 19.65
CA LEU A 180 6.88 16.55 20.99
C LEU A 180 7.36 17.91 21.51
N GLU A 181 8.07 18.67 20.67
CA GLU A 181 8.52 20.03 20.99
C GLU A 181 7.35 21.01 21.18
N GLU A 182 6.28 20.92 20.38
CA GLU A 182 5.06 21.70 20.58
C GLU A 182 4.34 21.33 21.89
N GLY A 183 4.28 20.03 22.20
CA GLY A 183 3.71 19.51 23.43
C GLY A 183 4.48 19.98 24.68
N GLU A 184 5.81 20.01 24.63
CA GLU A 184 6.66 20.53 25.70
C GLU A 184 6.49 22.04 25.87
N ARG A 185 6.53 22.81 24.77
CA ARG A 185 6.24 24.26 24.81
C ARG A 185 4.84 24.58 25.34
N GLY A 186 3.86 23.71 25.08
CA GLY A 186 2.51 23.80 25.66
C GLY A 186 2.49 23.58 27.17
N LYS A 187 3.22 22.57 27.67
CA LYS A 187 3.35 22.30 29.12
C LYS A 187 4.07 23.43 29.85
N GLU A 188 5.10 24.01 29.25
CA GLU A 188 5.87 25.11 29.82
C GLU A 188 5.04 26.39 29.98
N ARG A 189 4.32 26.80 28.93
CA ARG A 189 3.36 27.92 28.99
C ARG A 189 2.30 27.74 30.08
N ASN A 190 1.78 26.52 30.25
CA ASN A 190 0.81 26.22 31.31
C ASN A 190 1.42 26.31 32.72
N ARG A 191 2.69 25.93 32.90
CA ARG A 191 3.40 26.08 34.19
C ARG A 191 3.64 27.55 34.52
N GLU A 192 4.03 28.35 33.53
CA GLU A 192 4.28 29.79 33.69
C GLU A 192 2.99 30.57 34.00
N THR A 193 1.88 30.20 33.35
CA THR A 193 0.55 30.75 33.63
C THR A 193 0.04 30.39 35.03
N ARG A 194 0.39 29.21 35.56
CA ARG A 194 0.06 28.83 36.94
C ARG A 194 0.88 29.63 37.96
N ARG A 195 2.18 29.81 37.73
CA ARG A 195 3.07 30.60 38.62
C ARG A 195 2.63 32.06 38.71
N THR A 196 2.30 32.69 37.58
CA THR A 196 1.81 34.08 37.57
C THR A 196 0.50 34.24 38.34
N ARG A 197 -0.44 33.29 38.19
CA ARG A 197 -1.70 33.28 38.97
C ARG A 197 -1.50 33.02 40.46
N GLU A 198 -0.48 32.27 40.86
CA GLU A 198 -0.15 32.05 42.27
C GLU A 198 0.43 33.34 42.89
N VAL A 199 1.35 34.01 42.19
CA VAL A 199 1.93 35.30 42.62
C VAL A 199 0.88 36.40 42.72
N GLU A 200 -0.06 36.49 41.77
CA GLU A 200 -1.18 37.44 41.85
C GLU A 200 -2.11 37.16 43.03
N LYS A 201 -2.35 35.88 43.36
CA LYS A 201 -3.16 35.50 44.52
C LYS A 201 -2.49 35.81 45.85
N GLU A 202 -1.16 35.73 45.93
CA GLU A 202 -0.39 36.15 47.11
C GLU A 202 -0.46 37.66 47.31
N LYS A 203 -0.28 38.45 46.24
CA LYS A 203 -0.38 39.92 46.30
C LYS A 203 -1.77 40.46 46.66
N GLN A 204 -2.83 39.69 46.45
CA GLN A 204 -4.19 40.07 46.86
C GLN A 204 -4.54 39.72 48.31
N ARG A 205 -3.63 39.03 49.03
CA ARG A 205 -3.80 38.64 50.44
C ARG A 205 -3.04 39.53 51.42
N GLU A 206 -2.21 40.45 50.91
CA GLU A 206 -1.55 41.54 51.65
C GLU A 206 -2.38 42.83 51.55
#